data_AF-A0A4U6XPS8-F1
#
_entry.id   AF-A0A4U6XPS8-F1
#
_cell.length_a   1.000
_cell.length_b   1.000
_cell.length_c   1.000
_cell.angle_alpha   90.00
_cell.angle_beta   90.00
_cell.angle_gamma   90.00
#
_symmetry.space_group_name_H-M   'P 1'
#
loop_
_entity.id
_entity.type
_entity.pdbx_description
1 polymer ?
#
loop_
_entity_poly.entity_id
_entity_poly.type
_entity_poly.pdbx_seq_one_letter_code
_entity_poly.pdbx_strand_id
1 'polypeptide(L)'
;MATADHHSPWVSLGDVEGDVINFVPQSTVPAHFTHWRYPIERSYAVSPPERPNSLRLTPSNLNLTALNGNYAGAEGQTFVGRRQQDTLFSYSVDVDFKPTEMEEEAGVSVFLTQNHHFDLGIVLLPASASTQAFPGHNSTIVKDPDELKLHLRFRGESYAPIPANIVTPVPEGWAGAALHLEIMAFNMTHYAFSCGPAGAASRMQTLLHASNAALSWGFTGKRKPDLEASLS
;
A
#
# COMPACT_ATOMS: atom_id res chain seq x y z
N MET A 1 -0.32 -9.70 -33.40
CA MET A 1 -0.21 -11.09 -32.92
C MET A 1 1.27 -11.38 -32.78
N ALA A 2 1.79 -11.20 -31.57
CA ALA A 2 3.14 -11.57 -31.15
C ALA A 2 3.09 -11.60 -29.62
N THR A 3 3.01 -12.81 -29.08
CA THR A 3 3.15 -13.13 -27.66
C THR A 3 4.62 -13.01 -27.29
N ALA A 4 4.94 -12.26 -26.25
CA ALA A 4 6.26 -12.25 -25.64
C ALA A 4 6.10 -12.51 -24.15
N ASP A 5 6.16 -13.79 -23.80
CA ASP A 5 6.37 -14.23 -22.42
C ASP A 5 7.68 -13.62 -21.91
N HIS A 6 7.57 -12.71 -20.94
CA HIS A 6 8.71 -12.21 -20.18
C HIS A 6 8.84 -13.05 -18.90
N HIS A 7 9.62 -14.11 -18.98
CA HIS A 7 10.15 -14.77 -17.79
C HIS A 7 11.24 -13.87 -17.17
N SER A 8 10.94 -13.29 -16.01
CA SER A 8 11.93 -12.67 -15.13
C SER A 8 12.88 -13.74 -14.57
N PRO A 9 14.19 -13.46 -14.43
CA PRO A 9 15.15 -14.40 -13.87
C PRO A 9 15.14 -14.30 -12.34
N TRP A 10 14.07 -14.76 -11.72
CA TRP A 10 14.07 -15.08 -10.30
C TRP A 10 13.89 -16.58 -10.18
N VAL A 11 14.76 -17.22 -9.39
CA VAL A 11 14.72 -18.66 -9.14
C VAL A 11 13.33 -19.00 -8.59
N SER A 12 12.47 -19.58 -9.44
CA SER A 12 11.21 -20.20 -9.06
C SER A 12 11.54 -21.40 -8.18
N LEU A 13 11.47 -21.20 -6.87
CA LEU A 13 11.30 -22.29 -5.92
C LEU A 13 9.84 -22.74 -6.00
N GLY A 14 9.50 -23.44 -7.09
CA GLY A 14 8.18 -23.98 -7.34
C GLY A 14 7.20 -22.93 -7.88
N ASP A 15 6.62 -23.20 -9.04
CA ASP A 15 5.59 -22.37 -9.66
C ASP A 15 4.30 -22.43 -8.81
N VAL A 16 4.23 -21.61 -7.77
CA VAL A 16 2.95 -21.22 -7.18
C VAL A 16 2.42 -20.11 -8.08
N GLU A 17 1.44 -20.43 -8.92
CA GLU A 17 0.71 -19.43 -9.70
C GLU A 17 0.09 -18.42 -8.72
N GLY A 18 0.60 -17.19 -8.75
CA GLY A 18 0.10 -16.11 -7.89
C GLY A 18 -1.23 -15.58 -8.39
N ASP A 19 -2.10 -15.15 -7.47
CA ASP A 19 -3.38 -14.54 -7.86
C ASP A 19 -3.17 -13.19 -8.55
N VAL A 20 -3.60 -13.09 -9.81
CA VAL A 20 -3.67 -11.82 -10.56
C VAL A 20 -5.13 -11.39 -10.65
N ILE A 21 -5.50 -10.32 -9.94
CA ILE A 21 -6.89 -9.84 -9.85
C ILE A 21 -7.06 -8.53 -10.61
N ASN A 22 -7.89 -8.55 -11.66
CA ASN A 22 -8.12 -7.41 -12.55
C ASN A 22 -9.52 -6.80 -12.45
N PHE A 23 -10.36 -7.22 -11.49
CA PHE A 23 -11.68 -6.63 -11.20
C PHE A 23 -12.51 -6.26 -12.44
N VAL A 24 -12.75 -7.23 -13.33
CA VAL A 24 -13.46 -7.00 -14.60
C VAL A 24 -14.92 -6.56 -14.39
N PRO A 25 -15.56 -5.88 -15.36
CA PRO A 25 -16.97 -5.50 -15.25
C PRO A 25 -17.86 -6.69 -14.88
N GLN A 26 -18.86 -6.43 -14.03
CA GLN A 26 -19.83 -7.43 -13.56
C GLN A 26 -19.24 -8.57 -12.71
N SER A 27 -17.95 -8.51 -12.35
CA SER A 27 -17.40 -9.39 -11.33
C SER A 27 -17.74 -8.91 -9.92
N THR A 28 -17.46 -9.76 -8.94
CA THR A 28 -17.51 -9.40 -7.52
C THR A 28 -16.09 -9.34 -6.95
N VAL A 29 -15.95 -8.79 -5.75
CA VAL A 29 -14.71 -8.89 -4.98
C VAL A 29 -14.48 -10.39 -4.66
N PRO A 30 -13.28 -10.96 -4.91
CA PRO A 30 -13.03 -12.37 -4.67
C PRO A 30 -13.28 -12.76 -3.22
N ALA A 31 -13.85 -13.95 -2.99
CA ALA A 31 -14.28 -14.40 -1.65
C ALA A 31 -13.15 -14.53 -0.61
N HIS A 32 -11.89 -14.56 -1.05
CA HIS A 32 -10.73 -14.63 -0.16
C HIS A 32 -10.24 -13.23 0.30
N PHE A 33 -10.81 -12.16 -0.23
CA PHE A 33 -10.63 -10.81 0.29
C PHE A 33 -11.49 -10.65 1.55
N THR A 34 -10.98 -9.87 2.50
CA THR A 34 -11.54 -9.70 3.83
C THR A 34 -11.48 -8.23 4.21
N HIS A 35 -12.48 -7.80 4.96
CA HIS A 35 -12.52 -6.48 5.55
C HIS A 35 -12.14 -6.52 7.02
N TRP A 36 -11.75 -5.38 7.57
CA TRP A 36 -11.60 -5.25 9.01
C TRP A 36 -12.94 -4.81 9.62
N ARG A 37 -13.58 -5.73 10.34
CA ARG A 37 -14.98 -5.60 10.79
C ARG A 37 -15.95 -5.46 9.62
N TYR A 38 -17.13 -4.89 9.86
CA TYR A 38 -18.17 -4.75 8.87
C TYR A 38 -17.80 -3.65 7.85
N PRO A 39 -17.73 -3.98 6.55
CA PRO A 39 -17.43 -2.99 5.53
C PRO A 39 -18.60 -2.02 5.34
N ILE A 40 -18.27 -0.79 4.95
CA ILE A 40 -19.23 0.13 4.37
C ILE A 40 -19.26 -0.17 2.87
N GLU A 41 -20.29 -0.89 2.41
CA GLU A 41 -20.36 -1.41 1.04
C GLU A 41 -20.17 -0.32 -0.03
N ARG A 42 -20.74 0.88 0.18
CA ARG A 42 -20.60 2.01 -0.74
C ARG A 42 -19.17 2.52 -0.93
N SER A 43 -18.24 2.14 -0.05
CA SER A 43 -16.82 2.50 -0.16
C SER A 43 -16.06 1.64 -1.17
N TYR A 44 -16.67 0.59 -1.72
CA TYR A 44 -16.03 -0.31 -2.68
C TYR A 44 -16.85 -0.39 -3.96
N ALA A 45 -16.22 -0.13 -5.10
CA ALA A 45 -16.83 -0.29 -6.41
C ALA A 45 -15.94 -1.14 -7.31
N VAL A 46 -16.47 -2.26 -7.78
CA VAL A 46 -15.80 -3.11 -8.77
C VAL A 46 -16.04 -2.54 -10.16
N SER A 47 -14.95 -2.35 -10.90
CA SER A 47 -14.93 -1.90 -12.29
C SER A 47 -15.81 -0.66 -12.55
N PRO A 48 -15.58 0.47 -11.86
CA PRO A 48 -16.39 1.65 -12.08
C PRO A 48 -16.25 2.16 -13.53
N PRO A 49 -17.28 2.80 -14.12
CA PRO A 49 -17.29 3.16 -15.53
C PRO A 49 -16.14 4.08 -15.97
N GLU A 50 -15.71 4.98 -15.08
CA GLU A 50 -14.58 5.89 -15.34
C GLU A 50 -13.22 5.19 -15.33
N ARG A 51 -13.13 4.00 -14.71
CA ARG A 51 -11.91 3.19 -14.67
C ARG A 51 -12.23 1.67 -14.62
N PRO A 52 -12.59 1.06 -15.76
CA PRO A 52 -12.88 -0.36 -15.82
C PRO A 52 -11.68 -1.23 -15.43
N ASN A 53 -11.92 -2.47 -15.00
CA ASN A 53 -10.88 -3.41 -14.58
C ASN A 53 -10.07 -2.92 -13.36
N SER A 54 -10.75 -2.29 -12.40
CA SER A 54 -10.15 -1.78 -11.17
C SER A 54 -11.09 -1.94 -9.98
N LEU A 55 -10.54 -1.97 -8.77
CA LEU A 55 -11.31 -1.82 -7.54
C LEU A 55 -11.13 -0.39 -7.05
N ARG A 56 -12.21 0.39 -6.97
CA ARG A 56 -12.20 1.73 -6.42
C ARG A 56 -12.56 1.69 -4.94
N LEU A 57 -11.72 2.34 -4.14
CA LEU A 57 -11.90 2.51 -2.70
C LEU A 57 -12.18 3.98 -2.43
N THR A 58 -13.24 4.26 -1.67
CA THR A 58 -13.53 5.62 -1.17
C THR A 58 -12.86 5.80 0.19
N PRO A 59 -12.01 6.82 0.39
CA PRO A 59 -11.29 6.98 1.64
C PRO A 59 -12.22 7.15 2.84
N SER A 60 -11.78 6.67 4.00
CA SER A 60 -12.41 6.96 5.29
C SER A 60 -11.70 8.11 6.01
N ASN A 61 -12.42 8.80 6.90
CA ASN A 61 -11.88 9.82 7.80
C ASN A 61 -10.89 9.27 8.85
N LEU A 62 -10.82 7.95 9.00
CA LEU A 62 -9.93 7.29 9.96
C LEU A 62 -8.82 6.57 9.20
N ASN A 63 -7.61 6.57 9.78
CA ASN A 63 -6.52 5.68 9.40
C ASN A 63 -6.73 4.28 9.99
N LEU A 64 -5.86 3.33 9.69
CA LEU A 64 -5.95 1.94 10.16
C LEU A 64 -5.87 1.76 11.68
N THR A 65 -5.22 2.68 12.40
CA THR A 65 -5.21 2.72 13.86
C THR A 65 -6.58 3.12 14.45
N ALA A 66 -7.45 3.74 13.66
CA ALA A 66 -8.78 4.17 14.07
C ALA A 66 -8.75 5.20 15.22
N LEU A 67 -9.79 5.21 16.06
CA LEU A 67 -9.88 6.11 17.20
C LEU A 67 -8.92 5.75 18.34
N ASN A 68 -8.62 4.46 18.52
CA ASN A 68 -7.90 3.96 19.70
C ASN A 68 -7.25 2.57 19.52
N GLY A 69 -7.01 2.14 18.29
CA GLY A 69 -6.48 0.80 17.99
C GLY A 69 -7.47 -0.35 18.22
N ASN A 70 -8.74 -0.08 18.53
CA ASN A 70 -9.75 -1.10 18.82
C ASN A 70 -11.15 -0.79 18.29
N TYR A 71 -11.44 0.45 17.89
CA TYR A 71 -12.77 0.85 17.44
C TYR A 71 -12.70 1.93 16.37
N ALA A 72 -13.45 1.74 15.29
CA ALA A 72 -13.49 2.63 14.12
C ALA A 72 -14.79 3.44 14.01
N GLY A 73 -15.64 3.46 15.04
CA GLY A 73 -16.91 4.17 14.96
C GLY A 73 -17.91 3.52 13.99
N ALA A 74 -19.03 4.22 13.76
CA ALA A 74 -20.04 3.83 12.77
C ALA A 74 -19.62 4.16 11.33
N GLU A 75 -18.69 5.11 11.15
CA GLU A 75 -18.14 5.49 9.84
C GLU A 75 -17.04 4.54 9.35
N GLY A 76 -16.59 3.61 10.19
CA GLY A 76 -15.71 2.51 9.79
C GLY A 76 -14.35 2.95 9.24
N GLN A 77 -13.69 2.01 8.60
CA GLN A 77 -12.43 2.19 7.88
C GLN A 77 -12.55 1.55 6.51
N THR A 78 -11.99 2.19 5.48
CA THR A 78 -11.92 1.61 4.14
C THR A 78 -10.66 0.77 4.02
N PHE A 79 -10.79 -0.52 4.33
CA PHE A 79 -9.73 -1.52 4.20
C PHE A 79 -10.26 -2.80 3.54
N VAL A 80 -9.52 -3.31 2.57
CA VAL A 80 -9.73 -4.65 2.02
C VAL A 80 -8.37 -5.34 1.93
N GLY A 81 -8.29 -6.57 2.43
CA GLY A 81 -7.04 -7.32 2.47
C GLY A 81 -7.24 -8.83 2.32
N ARG A 82 -6.18 -9.59 2.07
CA ARG A 82 -6.21 -11.07 2.07
C ARG A 82 -5.29 -11.68 3.12
N ARG A 83 -5.51 -12.96 3.47
CA ARG A 83 -4.65 -13.68 4.43
C ARG A 83 -3.27 -13.98 3.81
N GLN A 84 -2.20 -13.88 4.61
CA GLN A 84 -0.89 -14.40 4.23
C GLN A 84 -0.93 -15.93 4.35
N GLN A 85 -0.70 -16.64 3.25
CA GLN A 85 -0.73 -18.11 3.21
C GLN A 85 0.68 -18.71 3.18
N ASP A 86 1.67 -17.95 2.72
CA ASP A 86 3.06 -18.38 2.58
C ASP A 86 4.01 -17.49 3.38
N THR A 87 5.11 -18.06 3.89
CA THR A 87 6.14 -17.27 4.60
C THR A 87 6.88 -16.32 3.65
N LEU A 88 7.13 -16.77 2.42
CA LEU A 88 7.71 -15.97 1.35
C LEU A 88 6.61 -15.61 0.35
N PHE A 89 6.44 -14.32 0.07
CA PHE A 89 5.44 -13.83 -0.87
C PHE A 89 5.88 -12.49 -1.45
N SER A 90 5.35 -12.15 -2.62
CA SER A 90 5.18 -10.76 -3.06
C SER A 90 3.70 -10.42 -3.11
N TYR A 91 3.39 -9.16 -2.81
CA TYR A 91 2.11 -8.53 -3.02
C TYR A 91 2.36 -7.19 -3.68
N SER A 92 1.60 -6.87 -4.72
CA SER A 92 1.72 -5.59 -5.38
C SER A 92 0.40 -5.11 -5.95
N VAL A 93 0.28 -3.79 -6.06
CA VAL A 93 -0.87 -3.11 -6.67
C VAL A 93 -0.42 -1.89 -7.46
N ASP A 94 -1.13 -1.62 -8.55
CA ASP A 94 -1.03 -0.35 -9.27
C ASP A 94 -2.09 0.62 -8.75
N VAL A 95 -1.62 1.75 -8.23
CA VAL A 95 -2.42 2.78 -7.57
C VAL A 95 -2.51 4.01 -8.46
N ASP A 96 -3.72 4.35 -8.91
CA ASP A 96 -4.00 5.66 -9.50
C ASP A 96 -4.76 6.46 -8.47
N PHE A 97 -4.07 7.46 -7.91
CA PHE A 97 -4.53 8.23 -6.79
C PHE A 97 -4.29 9.71 -7.08
N LYS A 98 -5.38 10.49 -6.99
CA LYS A 98 -5.40 11.92 -7.31
C LYS A 98 -6.01 12.68 -6.12
N PRO A 99 -5.26 12.78 -5.01
CA PRO A 99 -5.74 13.48 -3.84
C PRO A 99 -5.88 14.97 -4.15
N THR A 100 -6.91 15.58 -3.57
CA THR A 100 -7.24 16.99 -3.64
C THR A 100 -7.07 17.70 -2.30
N GLU A 101 -7.13 16.97 -1.18
CA GLU A 101 -7.03 17.52 0.16
C GLU A 101 -5.75 17.03 0.85
N MET A 102 -5.19 17.89 1.72
CA MET A 102 -4.04 17.52 2.54
C MET A 102 -4.36 16.27 3.37
N GLU A 103 -3.35 15.43 3.59
CA GLU A 103 -3.45 14.16 4.33
C GLU A 103 -4.32 13.07 3.69
N GLU A 104 -4.89 13.29 2.49
CA GLU A 104 -5.41 12.20 1.68
C GLU A 104 -4.26 11.25 1.34
N GLU A 105 -4.37 10.01 1.81
CA GLU A 105 -3.41 8.93 1.61
C GLU A 105 -4.08 7.77 0.89
N ALA A 106 -3.33 7.03 0.08
CA ALA A 106 -3.70 5.69 -0.37
C ALA A 106 -2.46 4.79 -0.50
N GLY A 107 -2.50 3.55 -0.02
CA GLY A 107 -1.26 2.80 0.27
C GLY A 107 -1.39 1.31 0.34
N VAL A 108 -0.40 0.56 0.78
CA VAL A 108 -0.50 -0.89 1.04
C VAL A 108 -0.09 -1.20 2.47
N SER A 109 -0.76 -2.14 3.13
CA SER A 109 -0.68 -2.24 4.61
C SER A 109 -0.56 -3.64 5.19
N VAL A 110 0.62 -4.08 5.70
CA VAL A 110 0.77 -5.41 6.34
C VAL A 110 0.01 -5.36 7.66
N PHE A 111 -1.19 -5.92 7.67
CA PHE A 111 -2.16 -5.66 8.72
C PHE A 111 -2.41 -6.90 9.57
N LEU A 112 -2.02 -6.88 10.83
CA LEU A 112 -2.44 -7.91 11.79
C LEU A 112 -3.72 -7.46 12.51
N THR A 113 -3.65 -6.29 13.15
CA THR A 113 -4.73 -5.62 13.89
C THR A 113 -4.49 -4.11 13.85
N GLN A 114 -5.44 -3.30 14.35
CA GLN A 114 -5.31 -1.84 14.35
C GLN A 114 -4.17 -1.31 15.24
N ASN A 115 -3.59 -2.15 16.09
CA ASN A 115 -2.41 -1.84 16.91
C ASN A 115 -1.14 -2.59 16.44
N HIS A 116 -1.21 -3.30 15.31
CA HIS A 116 -0.12 -4.07 14.72
C HIS A 116 -0.23 -4.00 13.21
N HIS A 117 0.31 -2.95 12.60
CA HIS A 117 0.34 -2.82 11.15
C HIS A 117 1.54 -2.00 10.65
N PHE A 118 1.87 -2.19 9.39
CA PHE A 118 2.84 -1.39 8.65
C PHE A 118 2.22 -0.92 7.35
N ASP A 119 2.30 0.38 7.08
CA ASP A 119 1.64 1.01 5.94
C ASP A 119 2.68 1.71 5.08
N LEU A 120 2.61 1.51 3.76
CA LEU A 120 3.29 2.33 2.76
C LEU A 120 2.23 3.04 1.92
N GLY A 121 2.04 4.33 2.13
CA GLY A 121 1.07 5.14 1.42
C GLY A 121 1.66 6.18 0.48
N ILE A 122 0.86 6.60 -0.48
CA ILE A 122 1.01 7.80 -1.31
C ILE A 122 0.10 8.84 -0.66
N VAL A 123 0.64 9.94 -0.16
CA VAL A 123 -0.09 10.96 0.61
C VAL A 123 0.17 12.37 0.07
N LEU A 124 -0.85 13.23 0.12
CA LEU A 124 -0.69 14.65 -0.20
C LEU A 124 -0.23 15.44 1.04
N LEU A 125 1.00 15.97 1.01
CA LEU A 125 1.59 16.72 2.12
C LEU A 125 2.34 17.97 1.62
N PRO A 126 2.58 18.97 2.47
CA PRO A 126 3.51 20.06 2.16
C PRO A 126 4.89 19.55 1.75
N ALA A 127 5.54 20.19 0.79
CA ALA A 127 6.89 19.82 0.33
C ALA A 127 7.94 19.80 1.48
N SER A 128 7.71 20.60 2.52
CA SER A 128 8.53 20.62 3.75
C SER A 128 8.37 19.40 4.66
N ALA A 129 7.38 18.53 4.45
CA ALA A 129 7.12 17.36 5.28
C ALA A 129 8.12 16.20 5.06
N SER A 130 8.94 16.28 4.00
CA SER A 130 9.93 15.25 3.67
C SER A 130 10.97 15.05 4.78
N THR A 131 11.09 13.83 5.30
CA THR A 131 12.11 13.45 6.28
C THR A 131 13.40 12.97 5.62
N GLN A 132 13.32 12.51 4.36
CA GLN A 132 14.48 12.09 3.57
C GLN A 132 14.20 12.10 2.05
N ALA A 133 15.26 12.09 1.25
CA ALA A 133 15.17 11.88 -0.19
C ALA A 133 14.74 10.45 -0.52
N PHE A 134 14.08 10.29 -1.66
CA PHE A 134 13.70 8.95 -2.14
C PHE A 134 14.97 8.21 -2.59
N PRO A 135 15.14 6.90 -2.29
CA PRO A 135 16.34 6.16 -2.67
C PRO A 135 16.68 6.29 -4.15
N GLY A 136 17.95 6.61 -4.45
CA GLY A 136 18.43 6.83 -5.82
C GLY A 136 18.08 8.22 -6.40
N HIS A 137 17.44 9.09 -5.62
CA HIS A 137 17.10 10.46 -6.01
C HIS A 137 17.75 11.48 -5.07
N ASN A 138 18.03 12.67 -5.61
CA ASN A 138 18.58 13.77 -4.82
C ASN A 138 17.44 14.51 -4.12
N SER A 139 17.71 15.04 -2.92
CA SER A 139 16.81 16.01 -2.29
C SER A 139 16.63 17.21 -3.23
N THR A 140 15.39 17.48 -3.64
CA THR A 140 15.08 18.67 -4.42
C THR A 140 15.08 19.89 -3.50
N ILE A 141 15.54 21.03 -4.02
CA ILE A 141 15.43 22.30 -3.30
C ILE A 141 13.94 22.64 -3.23
N VAL A 142 13.41 22.68 -2.02
CA VAL A 142 12.03 23.11 -1.75
C VAL A 142 11.95 24.61 -2.02
N LYS A 143 11.34 24.98 -3.15
CA LYS A 143 11.13 26.38 -3.55
C LYS A 143 9.99 27.03 -2.77
N ASP A 144 8.94 26.26 -2.53
CA ASP A 144 7.76 26.63 -1.76
C ASP A 144 7.49 25.51 -0.74
N PRO A 145 7.67 25.76 0.57
CA PRO A 145 7.53 24.73 1.61
C PRO A 145 6.09 24.29 1.86
N ASP A 146 5.11 25.12 1.49
CA ASP A 146 3.69 24.88 1.72
C ASP A 146 3.00 24.30 0.49
N GLU A 147 3.69 24.24 -0.66
CA GLU A 147 3.23 23.58 -1.87
C GLU A 147 2.93 22.11 -1.59
N LEU A 148 1.68 21.70 -1.80
CA LEU A 148 1.25 20.32 -1.63
C LEU A 148 1.80 19.43 -2.74
N LYS A 149 2.47 18.35 -2.34
CA LYS A 149 3.04 17.34 -3.25
C LYS A 149 2.74 15.94 -2.75
N LEU A 150 2.72 15.01 -3.70
CA LEU A 150 2.66 13.59 -3.37
C LEU A 150 3.96 13.17 -2.69
N HIS A 151 3.82 12.50 -1.57
CA HIS A 151 4.88 11.86 -0.83
C HIS A 151 4.58 10.37 -0.68
N LEU A 152 5.63 9.57 -0.58
CA LEU A 152 5.53 8.22 -0.03
C LEU A 152 5.74 8.31 1.48
N ARG A 153 4.82 7.71 2.22
CA ARG A 153 4.83 7.67 3.67
C ARG A 153 4.86 6.23 4.15
N PHE A 154 5.87 5.90 4.94
CA PHE A 154 5.86 4.68 5.73
C PHE A 154 5.50 4.99 7.18
N ARG A 155 4.55 4.23 7.74
CA ARG A 155 4.19 4.27 9.16
C ARG A 155 4.06 2.86 9.70
N GLY A 156 4.28 2.73 11.00
CA GLY A 156 4.03 1.49 11.72
C GLY A 156 3.35 1.73 13.05
N GLU A 157 2.58 0.75 13.48
CA GLU A 157 1.98 0.68 14.80
C GLU A 157 2.25 -0.72 15.36
N SER A 158 2.89 -0.81 16.52
CA SER A 158 3.20 -2.09 17.19
C SER A 158 3.67 -1.84 18.63
N TYR A 159 3.54 -2.85 19.48
CA TYR A 159 4.19 -2.87 20.80
C TYR A 159 5.67 -3.28 20.74
N ALA A 160 6.14 -3.82 19.62
CA ALA A 160 7.55 -4.11 19.40
C ALA A 160 8.26 -2.92 18.74
N PRO A 161 9.61 -2.89 18.74
CA PRO A 161 10.35 -1.88 17.98
C PRO A 161 9.99 -1.90 16.49
N ILE A 162 9.72 -0.71 15.95
CA ILE A 162 9.39 -0.48 14.54
C ILE A 162 10.37 0.54 13.92
N PRO A 163 10.55 0.55 12.60
CA PRO A 163 11.28 1.62 11.93
C PRO A 163 10.64 3.00 12.19
N ALA A 164 11.45 4.06 12.14
CA ALA A 164 10.93 5.42 12.21
C ALA A 164 10.02 5.72 11.02
N ASN A 165 9.07 6.64 11.21
CA ASN A 165 8.23 7.14 10.13
C ASN A 165 9.09 7.76 9.03
N ILE A 166 8.81 7.39 7.79
CA ILE A 166 9.48 7.93 6.62
C ILE A 166 8.47 8.73 5.83
N VAL A 167 8.84 9.94 5.43
CA VAL A 167 8.13 10.73 4.44
C VAL A 167 9.15 11.14 3.40
N THR A 168 8.89 10.82 2.15
CA THR A 168 9.80 11.09 1.05
C THR A 168 9.03 11.56 -0.17
N PRO A 169 9.50 12.55 -0.92
CA PRO A 169 8.72 13.08 -2.03
C PRO A 169 8.63 12.02 -3.13
N VAL A 170 7.47 11.89 -3.78
CA VAL A 170 7.36 11.12 -5.01
C VAL A 170 8.27 11.78 -6.06
N PRO A 171 9.21 11.06 -6.69
CA PRO A 171 10.05 11.62 -7.74
C PRO A 171 9.24 12.33 -8.83
N GLU A 172 9.68 13.53 -9.23
CA GLU A 172 8.93 14.39 -10.17
C GLU A 172 8.56 13.68 -11.48
N GLY A 173 9.44 12.81 -11.99
CA GLY A 173 9.19 12.02 -13.20
C GLY A 173 8.18 10.89 -13.04
N TRP A 174 7.61 10.69 -11.86
CA TRP A 174 6.54 9.73 -11.56
C TRP A 174 5.21 10.43 -11.26
N ALA A 175 5.23 11.74 -11.00
CA ALA A 175 4.04 12.51 -10.68
C ALA A 175 3.01 12.42 -11.81
N GLY A 176 1.74 12.22 -11.45
CA GLY A 176 0.62 12.11 -12.40
C GLY A 176 0.49 10.75 -13.11
N ALA A 177 1.42 9.82 -12.90
CA ALA A 177 1.28 8.43 -13.33
C ALA A 177 0.78 7.55 -12.17
N ALA A 178 0.20 6.40 -12.50
CA ALA A 178 -0.06 5.38 -11.50
C ALA A 178 1.25 4.86 -10.90
N LEU A 179 1.25 4.59 -9.61
CA LEU A 179 2.40 4.06 -8.89
C LEU A 179 2.19 2.59 -8.55
N HIS A 180 3.23 1.80 -8.75
CA HIS A 180 3.30 0.41 -8.32
C HIS A 180 3.83 0.37 -6.88
N LEU A 181 3.01 -0.11 -5.95
CA LEU A 181 3.41 -0.36 -4.58
C LEU A 181 3.59 -1.86 -4.38
N GLU A 182 4.70 -2.27 -3.77
CA GLU A 182 5.00 -3.67 -3.51
C GLU A 182 5.41 -3.87 -2.05
N ILE A 183 4.92 -4.97 -1.48
CA ILE A 183 5.49 -5.53 -0.27
C ILE A 183 5.86 -6.98 -0.52
N MET A 184 7.12 -7.26 -0.24
CA MET A 184 7.72 -8.57 -0.39
C MET A 184 8.21 -9.07 0.97
N ALA A 185 7.97 -10.34 1.28
CA ALA A 185 8.71 -11.03 2.32
C ALA A 185 10.15 -11.25 1.84
N PHE A 186 11.00 -10.24 2.02
CA PHE A 186 12.40 -10.22 1.58
C PHE A 186 13.18 -11.44 2.11
N ASN A 187 12.87 -11.85 3.33
CA ASN A 187 13.31 -13.11 3.91
C ASN A 187 12.31 -13.55 5.01
N MET A 188 12.66 -14.60 5.75
CA MET A 188 11.79 -15.15 6.80
C MET A 188 11.51 -14.19 7.97
N THR A 189 12.29 -13.11 8.12
CA THR A 189 12.21 -12.18 9.26
C THR A 189 11.91 -10.74 8.87
N HIS A 190 11.96 -10.38 7.59
CA HIS A 190 11.80 -9.01 7.13
C HIS A 190 10.88 -8.88 5.92
N TYR A 191 10.09 -7.82 5.94
CA TYR A 191 9.40 -7.30 4.76
C TYR A 191 10.26 -6.23 4.10
N ALA A 192 10.22 -6.16 2.77
CA ALA A 192 10.67 -5.02 1.99
C ALA A 192 9.44 -4.26 1.48
N PHE A 193 9.49 -2.93 1.58
CA PHE A 193 8.47 -2.02 1.08
C PHE A 193 9.06 -1.23 -0.09
N SER A 194 8.46 -1.35 -1.26
CA SER A 194 9.01 -0.79 -2.51
C SER A 194 7.95 0.01 -3.27
N CYS A 195 8.42 0.98 -4.05
CA CYS A 195 7.57 1.79 -4.92
C CYS A 195 8.29 2.10 -6.24
N GLY A 196 7.50 2.29 -7.30
CA GLY A 196 7.97 2.76 -8.59
C GLY A 196 6.80 3.19 -9.49
N PRO A 197 7.07 3.67 -10.71
CA PRO A 197 6.02 3.93 -11.68
C PRO A 197 5.41 2.62 -12.20
N ALA A 198 4.08 2.58 -12.32
CA ALA A 198 3.36 1.43 -12.87
C ALA A 198 3.85 1.07 -14.28
N GLY A 199 3.98 -0.23 -14.57
CA GLY A 199 4.47 -0.73 -15.85
C GLY A 199 5.98 -0.56 -16.11
N ALA A 200 6.76 -0.08 -15.12
CA ALA A 200 8.19 0.13 -15.25
C ALA A 200 8.97 -0.52 -14.09
N ALA A 201 8.92 -1.85 -14.02
CA ALA A 201 9.55 -2.65 -12.97
C ALA A 201 11.06 -2.35 -12.78
N SER A 202 11.78 -1.99 -13.84
CA SER A 202 13.21 -1.60 -13.77
C SER A 202 13.48 -0.32 -12.97
N ARG A 203 12.43 0.45 -12.65
CA ARG A 203 12.50 1.69 -11.87
C ARG A 203 11.96 1.54 -10.45
N MET A 204 11.56 0.33 -10.05
CA MET A 204 11.19 0.04 -8.66
C MET A 204 12.38 0.26 -7.73
N GLN A 205 12.12 0.87 -6.57
CA GLN A 205 13.11 1.05 -5.51
C GLN A 205 12.52 0.65 -4.17
N THR A 206 13.33 0.00 -3.33
CA THR A 206 12.95 -0.35 -1.97
C THR A 206 13.18 0.86 -1.05
N LEU A 207 12.11 1.29 -0.38
CA LEU A 207 12.14 2.39 0.57
C LEU A 207 12.73 1.96 1.91
N LEU A 208 12.33 0.78 2.41
CA LEU A 208 12.84 0.23 3.66
C LEU A 208 12.67 -1.28 3.76
N HIS A 209 13.35 -1.85 4.76
CA HIS A 209 13.08 -3.18 5.29
C HIS A 209 12.56 -3.07 6.72
N ALA A 210 11.50 -3.80 7.06
CA ALA A 210 10.92 -3.81 8.41
C ALA A 210 10.88 -5.23 8.97
N SER A 211 11.22 -5.39 10.25
CA SER A 211 11.15 -6.69 10.92
C SER A 211 9.71 -7.16 11.05
N ASN A 212 9.45 -8.39 10.64
CA ASN A 212 8.13 -9.00 10.71
C ASN A 212 7.75 -9.45 12.14
N ALA A 213 8.66 -9.34 13.12
CA ALA A 213 8.40 -9.61 14.54
C ALA A 213 7.46 -8.58 15.16
N ALA A 214 7.42 -7.35 14.60
CA ALA A 214 6.46 -6.34 15.01
C ALA A 214 5.00 -6.72 14.72
N LEU A 215 4.78 -7.74 13.89
CA LEU A 215 3.46 -8.21 13.46
C LEU A 215 3.24 -9.68 13.83
N SER A 216 3.84 -10.17 14.92
CA SER A 216 3.71 -11.57 15.36
C SER A 216 2.98 -11.74 16.70
N TRP A 217 2.27 -10.71 17.18
CA TRP A 217 1.65 -10.69 18.50
C TRP A 217 0.17 -11.08 18.45
N GLY A 218 -0.23 -12.14 19.17
CA GLY A 218 -1.63 -12.57 19.31
C GLY A 218 -2.01 -13.86 18.56
N PHE A 219 -3.29 -14.26 18.67
CA PHE A 219 -3.84 -15.52 18.14
C PHE A 219 -4.32 -15.46 16.68
N THR A 220 -4.14 -14.32 15.99
CA THR A 220 -4.46 -14.19 14.57
C THR A 220 -3.18 -14.22 13.74
N GLY A 221 -3.11 -15.04 12.69
CA GLY A 221 -1.98 -15.02 11.77
C GLY A 221 -1.89 -13.71 10.98
N LYS A 222 -0.70 -13.41 10.44
CA LYS A 222 -0.41 -12.21 9.63
C LYS A 222 -1.33 -12.13 8.40
N ARG A 223 -1.84 -10.94 8.05
CA ARG A 223 -2.55 -10.71 6.77
C ARG A 223 -1.66 -9.92 5.82
N LYS A 224 -1.83 -10.18 4.52
CA LYS A 224 -1.08 -9.52 3.45
C LYS A 224 -1.39 -8.03 3.40
N PRO A 225 -0.49 -7.26 2.78
CA PRO A 225 -0.61 -5.83 2.77
C PRO A 225 -1.35 -5.23 1.61
N ASP A 226 -2.46 -4.53 1.82
CA ASP A 226 -3.36 -4.19 0.71
C ASP A 226 -3.81 -2.72 0.69
N LEU A 227 -4.38 -2.31 -0.45
CA LEU A 227 -4.61 -0.92 -0.87
C LEU A 227 -5.49 -0.12 0.14
N GLU A 228 -4.97 0.93 0.79
CA GLU A 228 -5.66 1.87 1.69
C GLU A 228 -6.06 3.14 0.94
N ALA A 229 -7.09 3.84 1.42
CA ALA A 229 -7.26 5.28 1.20
C ALA A 229 -7.75 5.93 2.52
N SER A 230 -7.03 6.87 3.11
CA SER A 230 -7.33 7.47 4.43
C SER A 230 -7.02 8.97 4.46
N LEU A 231 -7.94 9.75 5.00
CA LEU A 231 -7.85 11.19 5.28
C LEU A 231 -7.62 11.40 6.78
N SER A 232 -6.78 12.38 7.17
CA SER A 232 -6.76 12.95 8.53
C SER A 232 -6.97 14.44 8.51
#